data_AF-A0A954ZG45-F1
#
_entry.id   AF-A0A954ZG45-F1
#
_cell.length_a   1.000
_cell.length_b   1.000
_cell.length_c   1.000
_cell.angle_alpha   90.00
_cell.angle_beta   90.00
_cell.angle_gamma   90.00
#
_symmetry.space_group_name_H-M   'P 1'
#
loop_
_entity.id
_entity.type
_entity.pdbx_description
1 polymer ?
#
loop_
_entity_poly.entity_id
_entity_poly.type
_entity_poly.pdbx_seq_one_letter_code
_entity_poly.pdbx_strand_id
1 'polypeptide(L)'
;TPTIGSANIAVTTGDPSVLRINEWLADGKRFTSDDFIELYNASSAPIDLGGMYVSDVPDGWPERHQMTQLSFIAANGFAVLLADGNTESGANHTSFSISANRDSIALYDRHLNLVDQVEVMPQSTDISQGLSPDGSLHYAYFSLPTPALPNVDNPAAGALLQSLRITEVMYNPAGTEETEEFIELRNMGGVGLDISGVRLRSGIEFDFPNMVLGAGEFVVVVADMAAFTARYGTGINVAGQFSGSLSNGGEQITLKLPNPLDLDILRFDYNDNPLNGWPGEADGNGPSLVVVDTEGDYDDPTNWQASIAVGGTPGRDGRTALGDFDLDGLLDRDDVDLLVQTIIAGTNNVEFELTGNFVVDQADLNFWVTELYGTLMADANLDGGVDGSDFNIWNAHKFTAQNRWTAGDFNADGVVDGSDFNLWSQNRFMSAQPAATASATPRSPLNDLSVTDRALAELDLGNDPAEIRVESPDSRPLNQGGAPTASVPKTVLFGRTSVHARQNRVESTARRRAGKASQSQPSEGLLDSLFADWHGER
;
A
#
# COMPACT_ATOMS: atom_id res chain seq x y z
N THR A 1 0.13 43.75 0.31
CA THR A 1 1.48 43.33 0.75
C THR A 1 1.76 43.91 2.12
N PRO A 2 2.34 43.16 3.06
CA PRO A 2 2.73 43.71 4.35
C PRO A 2 3.71 44.88 4.17
N THR A 3 3.49 45.97 4.89
CA THR A 3 4.35 47.16 4.85
C THR A 3 5.16 47.23 6.14
N ILE A 4 6.41 46.76 6.10
CA ILE A 4 7.32 46.72 7.25
C ILE A 4 7.44 48.13 7.87
N GLY A 5 7.30 48.22 9.20
CA GLY A 5 7.39 49.48 9.95
C GLY A 5 6.16 50.38 9.88
N SER A 6 5.13 50.02 9.11
CA SER A 6 3.84 50.71 9.12
C SER A 6 2.87 50.05 10.10
N ALA A 7 1.91 50.83 10.61
CA ALA A 7 0.83 50.27 11.42
C ALA A 7 -0.01 49.30 10.57
N ASN A 8 -0.41 48.18 11.16
CA ASN A 8 -1.36 47.27 10.54
C ASN A 8 -2.69 48.00 10.31
N ILE A 9 -3.22 47.88 9.09
CA ILE A 9 -4.53 48.42 8.75
C ILE A 9 -5.55 47.30 8.93
N ALA A 10 -6.55 47.53 9.78
CA ALA A 10 -7.66 46.59 9.93
C ALA A 10 -8.46 46.53 8.62
N VAL A 11 -8.68 45.30 8.13
CA VAL A 11 -9.55 45.04 6.98
C VAL A 11 -10.99 44.90 7.49
N THR A 12 -11.95 45.54 6.81
CA THR A 12 -13.38 45.32 7.09
C THR A 12 -13.74 43.88 6.75
N THR A 13 -14.34 43.17 7.71
CA THR A 13 -14.81 41.80 7.51
C THR A 13 -16.18 41.76 6.86
N GLY A 14 -16.47 40.68 6.14
CA GLY A 14 -17.78 40.39 5.54
C GLY A 14 -18.84 39.99 6.58
N ASP A 15 -20.08 39.85 6.11
CA ASP A 15 -21.23 39.40 6.90
C ASP A 15 -21.20 37.86 7.05
N PRO A 16 -21.07 37.30 8.27
CA PRO A 16 -21.02 35.85 8.48
C PRO A 16 -22.27 35.09 8.02
N SER A 17 -23.43 35.75 7.87
CA SER A 17 -24.68 35.09 7.44
C SER A 17 -24.64 34.52 6.00
N VAL A 18 -23.64 34.92 5.22
CA VAL A 18 -23.44 34.44 3.84
C VAL A 18 -22.58 33.18 3.76
N LEU A 19 -22.01 32.72 4.89
CA LEU A 19 -21.26 31.47 4.94
C LEU A 19 -22.17 30.29 4.61
N ARG A 20 -21.60 29.28 3.96
CA ARG A 20 -22.28 28.01 3.66
C ARG A 20 -21.44 26.84 4.11
N ILE A 21 -22.10 25.79 4.58
CA ILE A 21 -21.49 24.46 4.71
C ILE A 21 -21.40 23.90 3.29
N ASN A 22 -20.18 23.85 2.74
CA ASN A 22 -19.93 23.67 1.31
C ASN A 22 -19.68 22.22 0.93
N GLU A 23 -18.91 21.49 1.73
CA GLU A 23 -18.57 20.09 1.49
C GLU A 23 -18.36 19.40 2.84
N TRP A 24 -18.70 18.12 2.94
CA TRP A 24 -18.42 17.30 4.11
C TRP A 24 -18.20 15.83 3.75
N LEU A 25 -17.30 15.21 4.49
CA LEU A 25 -16.98 13.80 4.41
C LEU A 25 -17.01 13.21 5.82
N ALA A 26 -17.70 12.09 5.98
CA ALA A 26 -17.95 11.43 7.26
C ALA A 26 -17.49 9.96 7.28
N ASP A 27 -16.82 9.51 6.21
CA ASP A 27 -16.18 8.20 6.13
C ASP A 27 -14.92 8.28 5.25
N GLY A 28 -13.96 9.12 5.67
CA GLY A 28 -12.63 9.15 5.05
C GLY A 28 -11.80 7.94 5.46
N LYS A 29 -11.21 7.24 4.48
CA LYS A 29 -10.31 6.10 4.73
C LYS A 29 -9.08 6.13 3.85
N ARG A 30 -9.26 6.21 2.53
CA ARG A 30 -8.19 6.04 1.55
C ARG A 30 -7.54 7.37 1.18
N PHE A 31 -8.34 8.40 0.93
CA PHE A 31 -7.86 9.65 0.34
C PHE A 31 -7.73 10.79 1.36
N THR A 32 -8.56 10.75 2.40
CA THR A 32 -8.42 11.57 3.61
C THR A 32 -8.50 10.65 4.82
N SER A 33 -7.61 10.81 5.81
CA SER A 33 -7.70 10.06 7.08
C SER A 33 -8.79 10.58 7.99
N ASP A 34 -9.18 11.83 7.74
CA ASP A 34 -9.99 12.61 8.64
C ASP A 34 -11.29 12.98 7.92
N ASP A 35 -12.39 12.81 8.65
CA ASP A 35 -13.68 13.39 8.30
C ASP A 35 -13.55 14.91 8.35
N PHE A 36 -14.28 15.61 7.48
CA PHE A 36 -14.18 17.06 7.43
C PHE A 36 -15.51 17.75 7.17
N ILE A 37 -15.55 19.03 7.56
CA ILE A 37 -16.58 20.00 7.23
C ILE A 37 -15.89 21.18 6.59
N GLU A 38 -16.29 21.55 5.38
CA GLU A 38 -15.82 22.73 4.70
C GLU A 38 -16.86 23.85 4.77
N LEU A 39 -16.39 25.05 5.11
CA LEU A 39 -17.15 26.28 5.02
C LEU A 39 -16.69 27.08 3.80
N TYR A 40 -17.63 27.69 3.07
CA TYR A 40 -17.35 28.58 1.95
C TYR A 40 -17.82 30.02 2.22
N ASN A 41 -16.96 30.99 1.88
CA ASN A 41 -17.27 32.41 1.95
C ASN A 41 -17.53 32.99 0.55
N ALA A 42 -18.79 33.10 0.16
CA ALA A 42 -19.19 33.67 -1.13
C ALA A 42 -19.03 35.21 -1.21
N SER A 43 -18.57 35.88 -0.15
CA SER A 43 -18.42 37.34 -0.14
C SER A 43 -17.05 37.79 -0.67
N SER A 44 -16.99 39.05 -1.11
CA SER A 44 -15.75 39.68 -1.58
C SER A 44 -14.85 40.19 -0.44
N ALA A 45 -15.20 39.94 0.82
CA ALA A 45 -14.45 40.34 2.00
C ALA A 45 -14.11 39.11 2.86
N PRO A 46 -13.02 39.11 3.64
CA PRO A 46 -12.75 38.02 4.56
C PRO A 46 -13.81 37.98 5.67
N ILE A 47 -14.21 36.80 6.15
CA ILE A 47 -15.14 36.64 7.26
C ILE A 47 -14.40 36.13 8.50
N ASP A 48 -14.70 36.75 9.65
CA ASP A 48 -14.22 36.34 10.98
C ASP A 48 -15.05 35.17 11.50
N LEU A 49 -14.40 34.03 11.71
CA LEU A 49 -15.00 32.82 12.27
C LEU A 49 -14.88 32.76 13.80
N GLY A 50 -14.06 33.64 14.40
CA GLY A 50 -13.76 33.62 15.82
C GLY A 50 -15.03 33.71 16.68
N GLY A 51 -15.22 32.70 17.53
CA GLY A 51 -16.34 32.61 18.46
C GLY A 51 -17.68 32.21 17.84
N MET A 52 -17.72 31.87 16.55
CA MET A 52 -18.86 31.16 15.93
C MET A 52 -18.89 29.69 16.41
N TYR A 53 -19.98 28.97 16.13
CA TYR A 53 -20.16 27.58 16.57
C TYR A 53 -20.52 26.63 15.43
N VAL A 54 -20.06 25.38 15.53
CA VAL A 54 -20.49 24.25 14.69
C VAL A 54 -20.98 23.12 15.59
N SER A 55 -22.03 22.40 15.16
CA SER A 55 -22.61 21.29 15.91
C SER A 55 -23.13 20.18 15.01
N ASP A 56 -22.94 18.91 15.41
CA ASP A 56 -23.58 17.69 14.87
C ASP A 56 -24.95 17.39 15.54
N VAL A 57 -25.35 18.16 16.56
CA VAL A 57 -26.60 17.96 17.33
C VAL A 57 -27.33 19.29 17.59
N PRO A 58 -27.74 20.00 16.53
CA PRO A 58 -28.30 21.35 16.63
C PRO A 58 -29.51 21.48 17.58
N ASP A 59 -30.36 20.45 17.66
CA ASP A 59 -31.57 20.48 18.50
C ASP A 59 -31.29 20.36 20.02
N GLY A 60 -30.08 19.95 20.41
CA GLY A 60 -29.73 19.71 21.82
C GLY A 60 -28.53 20.51 22.31
N TRP A 61 -27.57 20.80 21.43
CA TRP A 61 -26.31 21.43 21.82
C TRP A 61 -25.75 22.31 20.68
N PRO A 62 -26.35 23.49 20.43
CA PRO A 62 -25.88 24.41 19.38
C PRO A 62 -24.47 24.96 19.65
N GLU A 63 -24.03 25.01 20.92
CA GLU A 63 -22.70 25.50 21.34
C GLU A 63 -21.59 24.42 21.31
N ARG A 64 -21.81 23.29 20.63
CA ARG A 64 -20.99 22.08 20.79
C ARG A 64 -19.50 22.26 20.51
N HIS A 65 -19.16 22.96 19.43
CA HIS A 65 -17.79 23.32 19.10
C HIS A 65 -17.72 24.82 18.82
N GLN A 66 -16.97 25.56 19.64
CA GLN A 66 -16.71 26.97 19.40
C GLN A 66 -15.43 27.12 18.58
N MET A 67 -15.50 27.81 17.43
CA MET A 67 -14.35 28.09 16.60
C MET A 67 -13.36 29.03 17.30
N THR A 68 -12.08 28.67 17.20
CA THR A 68 -10.97 29.38 17.84
C THR A 68 -10.93 30.85 17.42
N GLN A 69 -10.62 31.74 18.35
CA GLN A 69 -10.44 33.17 18.08
C GLN A 69 -9.34 33.41 17.04
N LEU A 70 -9.44 34.52 16.30
CA LEU A 70 -8.51 34.90 15.23
C LEU A 70 -8.51 33.94 14.02
N SER A 71 -9.60 33.21 13.81
CA SER A 71 -9.82 32.37 12.62
C SER A 71 -10.57 33.16 11.56
N PHE A 72 -10.11 33.11 10.31
CA PHE A 72 -10.71 33.86 9.20
C PHE A 72 -10.78 33.01 7.94
N ILE A 73 -11.80 33.23 7.14
CA ILE A 73 -11.93 32.70 5.79
C ILE A 73 -11.77 33.85 4.79
N ALA A 74 -10.86 33.70 3.82
CA ALA A 74 -10.62 34.73 2.81
C ALA A 74 -11.86 34.95 1.92
N ALA A 75 -11.90 36.07 1.20
CA ALA A 75 -12.94 36.34 0.21
C ALA A 75 -12.96 35.25 -0.88
N ASN A 76 -14.12 34.66 -1.18
CA ASN A 76 -14.27 33.48 -2.06
C ASN A 76 -13.37 32.29 -1.65
N GLY A 77 -12.99 32.24 -0.38
CA GLY A 77 -12.13 31.19 0.18
C GLY A 77 -12.92 30.11 0.89
N PHE A 78 -12.19 29.09 1.32
CA PHE A 78 -12.68 27.90 2.02
C PHE A 78 -12.01 27.78 3.39
N ALA A 79 -12.69 27.15 4.35
CA ALA A 79 -12.11 26.78 5.63
C ALA A 79 -12.53 25.34 5.97
N VAL A 80 -11.56 24.48 6.26
CA VAL A 80 -11.79 23.06 6.56
C VAL A 80 -11.65 22.84 8.06
N LEU A 81 -12.66 22.20 8.64
CA LEU A 81 -12.68 21.71 10.01
C LEU A 81 -12.59 20.18 9.98
N LEU A 82 -11.67 19.60 10.74
CA LEU A 82 -11.52 18.15 10.88
C LEU A 82 -12.48 17.64 11.95
N ALA A 83 -13.35 16.71 11.57
CA ALA A 83 -14.42 16.16 12.39
C ALA A 83 -13.99 14.88 13.11
N ASP A 84 -12.97 14.98 13.96
CA ASP A 84 -12.29 13.84 14.59
C ASP A 84 -12.48 13.74 16.11
N GLY A 85 -13.20 14.69 16.72
CA GLY A 85 -13.38 14.74 18.16
C GLY A 85 -12.12 15.09 18.95
N ASN A 86 -11.06 15.60 18.31
CA ASN A 86 -9.75 15.79 18.91
C ASN A 86 -9.26 17.25 18.85
N THR A 87 -9.88 18.11 19.65
CA THR A 87 -9.50 19.53 19.77
C THR A 87 -8.05 19.78 20.22
N GLU A 88 -7.34 18.77 20.74
CA GLU A 88 -5.94 18.92 21.14
C GLU A 88 -4.98 18.93 19.93
N SER A 89 -5.42 18.43 18.77
CA SER A 89 -4.63 18.36 17.54
C SER A 89 -4.48 19.69 16.80
N GLY A 90 -5.38 20.66 17.04
CA GLY A 90 -5.28 21.97 16.41
C GLY A 90 -6.57 22.76 16.41
N ALA A 91 -6.48 24.04 16.02
CA ALA A 91 -7.59 24.98 16.04
C ALA A 91 -8.71 24.66 15.04
N ASN A 92 -8.43 23.84 14.03
CA ASN A 92 -9.37 23.36 13.02
C ASN A 92 -9.95 21.97 13.35
N HIS A 93 -9.59 21.36 14.48
CA HIS A 93 -10.16 20.08 14.90
C HIS A 93 -11.38 20.31 15.78
N THR A 94 -12.49 19.67 15.44
CA THR A 94 -13.75 19.83 16.16
C THR A 94 -13.81 18.95 17.40
N SER A 95 -14.73 19.24 18.32
CA SER A 95 -14.98 18.44 19.52
C SER A 95 -15.87 17.22 19.28
N PHE A 96 -16.16 16.90 18.02
CA PHE A 96 -17.03 15.80 17.62
C PHE A 96 -16.59 15.16 16.31
N SER A 97 -17.24 14.04 15.98
CA SER A 97 -17.15 13.39 14.67
C SER A 97 -18.53 13.30 14.06
N ILE A 98 -18.57 13.14 12.74
CA ILE A 98 -19.83 13.08 11.98
C ILE A 98 -20.14 11.62 11.67
N SER A 99 -21.40 11.21 11.76
CA SER A 99 -21.79 9.86 11.37
C SER A 99 -22.01 9.71 9.87
N ALA A 100 -21.30 8.77 9.24
CA ALA A 100 -21.53 8.35 7.85
C ALA A 100 -22.94 7.81 7.56
N ASN A 101 -23.66 7.30 8.57
CA ASN A 101 -24.98 6.70 8.37
C ASN A 101 -26.08 7.76 8.23
N ARG A 102 -26.04 8.77 9.10
CA ARG A 102 -26.89 9.96 9.07
C ARG A 102 -26.48 10.90 10.20
N ASP A 103 -26.41 12.19 9.91
CA ASP A 103 -26.12 13.23 10.91
C ASP A 103 -26.72 14.59 10.50
N SER A 104 -26.56 15.63 11.32
CA SER A 104 -26.91 17.01 10.96
C SER A 104 -25.81 17.97 11.37
N ILE A 105 -25.28 18.75 10.42
CA ILE A 105 -24.27 19.77 10.71
C ILE A 105 -24.93 21.14 10.67
N ALA A 106 -24.77 21.93 11.73
CA ALA A 106 -25.26 23.30 11.81
C ALA A 106 -24.14 24.28 12.14
N LEU A 107 -24.17 25.44 11.47
CA LEU A 107 -23.30 26.58 11.69
C LEU A 107 -24.08 27.71 12.35
N TYR A 108 -23.55 28.27 13.43
CA TYR A 108 -24.15 29.39 14.16
C TYR A 108 -23.19 30.57 14.28
N ASP A 109 -23.74 31.78 14.30
CA ASP A 109 -22.96 32.98 14.63
C ASP A 109 -22.60 33.05 16.12
N ARG A 110 -21.82 34.08 16.52
CA ARG A 110 -21.39 34.28 17.92
C ARG A 110 -22.53 34.58 18.91
N HIS A 111 -23.73 34.83 18.43
CA HIS A 111 -24.94 35.05 19.23
C HIS A 111 -25.89 33.85 19.14
N LEU A 112 -25.46 32.74 18.55
CA LEU A 112 -26.22 31.51 18.34
C LEU A 112 -27.42 31.66 17.39
N ASN A 113 -27.38 32.65 16.49
CA ASN A 113 -28.31 32.66 15.37
C ASN A 113 -27.84 31.61 14.34
N LEU A 114 -28.77 30.81 13.82
CA LEU A 114 -28.47 29.83 12.77
C LEU A 114 -28.02 30.56 11.50
N VAL A 115 -26.86 30.18 10.98
CA VAL A 115 -26.30 30.67 9.72
C VAL A 115 -26.62 29.70 8.59
N ASP A 116 -26.32 28.41 8.80
CA ASP A 116 -26.58 27.36 7.82
C ASP A 116 -26.74 25.99 8.50
N GLN A 117 -27.42 25.06 7.84
CA GLN A 117 -27.60 23.69 8.32
C GLN A 117 -27.78 22.72 7.15
N VAL A 118 -27.10 21.58 7.23
CA VAL A 118 -27.20 20.48 6.28
C VAL A 118 -27.48 19.16 7.01
N GLU A 119 -28.17 18.26 6.32
CA GLU A 119 -28.31 16.87 6.76
C GLU A 119 -27.26 16.03 6.05
N VAL A 120 -26.51 15.25 6.83
CA VAL A 120 -25.57 14.26 6.31
C VAL A 120 -26.38 13.03 5.95
N MET A 121 -26.48 12.75 4.66
CA MET A 121 -27.11 11.52 4.16
C MET A 121 -26.13 10.35 4.27
N PRO A 122 -26.59 9.08 4.19
CA PRO A 122 -25.69 7.93 4.13
C PRO A 122 -24.57 8.13 3.09
N GLN A 123 -23.31 8.01 3.51
CA GLN A 123 -22.13 8.13 2.65
C GLN A 123 -21.51 6.76 2.36
N SER A 124 -20.93 6.65 1.17
CA SER A 124 -19.94 5.61 0.86
C SER A 124 -18.56 6.13 1.22
N THR A 125 -17.67 5.24 1.61
CA THR A 125 -16.28 5.55 1.95
C THR A 125 -15.61 6.40 0.87
N ASP A 126 -14.92 7.46 1.31
CA ASP A 126 -14.23 8.46 0.48
C ASP A 126 -15.09 9.21 -0.55
N ILE A 127 -16.43 9.15 -0.43
CA ILE A 127 -17.36 9.93 -1.25
C ILE A 127 -17.97 11.05 -0.39
N SER A 128 -17.51 12.28 -0.61
CA SER A 128 -18.03 13.46 0.10
C SER A 128 -19.39 13.90 -0.46
N GLN A 129 -20.11 14.70 0.31
CA GLN A 129 -21.32 15.41 -0.11
C GLN A 129 -21.06 16.91 -0.04
N GLY A 130 -21.70 17.69 -0.90
CA GLY A 130 -21.57 19.14 -0.83
C GLY A 130 -22.37 19.88 -1.88
N LEU A 131 -22.08 21.17 -2.03
CA LEU A 131 -22.77 22.10 -2.90
C LEU A 131 -21.99 22.28 -4.20
N SER A 132 -22.63 22.03 -5.35
CA SER A 132 -22.02 22.29 -6.67
C SER A 132 -22.96 23.08 -7.57
N PRO A 133 -22.58 24.30 -8.01
CA PRO A 133 -21.38 25.04 -7.66
C PRO A 133 -21.29 25.43 -6.17
N ASP A 134 -20.12 25.88 -5.71
CA ASP A 134 -19.87 26.28 -4.32
C ASP A 134 -20.90 27.29 -3.79
N GLY A 135 -21.39 27.04 -2.58
CA GLY A 135 -22.40 27.87 -1.92
C GLY A 135 -23.76 27.94 -2.61
N SER A 136 -24.02 27.08 -3.59
CA SER A 136 -25.34 26.98 -4.26
C SER A 136 -26.37 26.27 -3.38
N LEU A 137 -27.52 25.90 -3.94
CA LEU A 137 -28.54 25.08 -3.27
C LEU A 137 -28.60 23.65 -3.84
N HIS A 138 -27.65 23.27 -4.68
CA HIS A 138 -27.64 21.98 -5.35
C HIS A 138 -26.67 21.03 -4.67
N TYR A 139 -27.22 20.00 -4.03
CA TYR A 139 -26.43 18.94 -3.40
C TYR A 139 -25.91 17.95 -4.43
N ALA A 140 -24.63 17.60 -4.30
CA ALA A 140 -23.93 16.62 -5.11
C ALA A 140 -23.11 15.67 -4.22
N TYR A 141 -22.71 14.55 -4.81
CA TYR A 141 -21.74 13.61 -4.24
C TYR A 141 -20.45 13.71 -5.05
N PHE A 142 -19.29 13.73 -4.39
CA PHE A 142 -18.01 13.84 -5.07
C PHE A 142 -17.15 12.60 -4.82
N SER A 143 -16.79 11.91 -5.90
CA SER A 143 -15.78 10.84 -5.86
C SER A 143 -14.34 11.36 -5.78
N LEU A 144 -14.18 12.68 -5.91
CA LEU A 144 -12.96 13.42 -5.65
C LEU A 144 -13.33 14.48 -4.62
N PRO A 145 -13.09 14.25 -3.32
CA PRO A 145 -13.27 15.29 -2.31
C PRO A 145 -12.40 16.51 -2.64
N THR A 146 -12.84 17.71 -2.29
CA THR A 146 -12.14 18.96 -2.63
C THR A 146 -11.87 19.86 -1.43
N PRO A 147 -11.32 19.33 -0.31
CA PRO A 147 -11.07 20.16 0.86
C PRO A 147 -10.14 21.33 0.53
N ALA A 148 -10.56 22.51 0.98
CA ALA A 148 -9.94 23.81 0.77
C ALA A 148 -9.92 24.30 -0.69
N LEU A 149 -10.69 23.67 -1.58
CA LEU A 149 -10.73 23.96 -3.02
C LEU A 149 -12.17 24.03 -3.53
N PRO A 150 -12.40 24.67 -4.70
CA PRO A 150 -13.72 24.69 -5.33
C PRO A 150 -14.22 23.29 -5.70
N ASN A 151 -15.52 23.03 -5.50
CA ASN A 151 -16.21 21.81 -5.89
C ASN A 151 -16.42 21.74 -7.42
N VAL A 152 -15.33 21.52 -8.17
CA VAL A 152 -15.31 21.43 -9.64
C VAL A 152 -14.96 20.02 -10.13
N ASP A 153 -15.63 19.57 -11.19
CA ASP A 153 -15.31 18.30 -11.83
C ASP A 153 -13.86 18.30 -12.35
N ASN A 154 -13.03 17.41 -11.77
CA ASN A 154 -11.65 17.19 -12.21
C ASN A 154 -11.42 15.71 -12.56
N PRO A 155 -11.81 15.28 -13.78
CA PRO A 155 -11.70 13.87 -14.17
C PRO A 155 -10.24 13.38 -14.25
N ALA A 156 -9.27 14.26 -14.47
CA ALA A 156 -7.85 13.89 -14.49
C ALA A 156 -7.35 13.49 -13.08
N ALA A 157 -7.69 14.28 -12.07
CA ALA A 157 -7.38 13.93 -10.67
C ALA A 157 -8.15 12.67 -10.22
N GLY A 158 -9.43 12.54 -10.63
CA GLY A 158 -10.19 11.32 -10.39
C GLY A 158 -9.55 10.06 -10.99
N ALA A 159 -9.00 10.16 -12.21
CA ALA A 159 -8.29 9.06 -12.84
C ALA A 159 -7.01 8.68 -12.08
N LEU A 160 -6.26 9.66 -11.55
CA LEU A 160 -5.08 9.40 -10.72
C LEU A 160 -5.45 8.65 -9.43
N LEU A 161 -6.47 9.10 -8.69
CA LEU A 161 -6.96 8.41 -7.49
C LEU A 161 -7.36 6.96 -7.75
N GLN A 162 -7.97 6.69 -8.91
CA GLN A 162 -8.52 5.39 -9.23
C GLN A 162 -7.54 4.43 -9.89
N SER A 163 -6.48 4.92 -10.53
CA SER A 163 -5.67 4.07 -11.42
C SER A 163 -4.17 4.09 -11.14
N LEU A 164 -3.63 5.05 -10.40
CA LEU A 164 -2.21 5.02 -10.04
C LEU A 164 -2.00 4.24 -8.75
N ARG A 165 -1.15 3.20 -8.78
CA ARG A 165 -0.91 2.32 -7.63
C ARG A 165 0.58 2.10 -7.43
N ILE A 166 1.02 2.04 -6.18
CA ILE A 166 2.33 1.48 -5.83
C ILE A 166 2.22 -0.03 -5.94
N THR A 167 3.14 -0.67 -6.67
CA THR A 167 3.15 -2.11 -6.93
C THR A 167 4.31 -2.83 -6.25
N GLU A 168 5.42 -2.12 -6.03
CA GLU A 168 6.63 -2.70 -5.45
C GLU A 168 7.40 -1.68 -4.61
N VAL A 169 7.96 -2.13 -3.48
CA VAL A 169 8.79 -1.34 -2.57
C VAL A 169 10.04 -2.13 -2.19
N MET A 170 11.20 -1.66 -2.66
CA MET A 170 12.51 -2.17 -2.24
C MET A 170 13.05 -1.31 -1.10
N TYR A 171 12.76 -1.69 0.14
CA TYR A 171 13.09 -0.90 1.33
C TYR A 171 14.35 -1.39 2.08
N ASN A 172 14.84 -2.60 1.77
CA ASN A 172 16.02 -3.18 2.41
C ASN A 172 16.72 -4.13 1.41
N PRO A 173 17.43 -3.57 0.41
CA PRO A 173 18.12 -4.37 -0.60
C PRO A 173 19.22 -5.27 0.01
N ALA A 174 19.62 -6.32 -0.71
CA ALA A 174 20.68 -7.21 -0.24
C ALA A 174 22.03 -6.48 -0.15
N GLY A 175 22.72 -6.64 0.98
CA GLY A 175 24.04 -6.06 1.21
C GLY A 175 24.02 -4.99 2.30
N THR A 176 24.95 -4.05 2.22
CA THR A 176 25.05 -2.93 3.19
C THR A 176 24.74 -1.57 2.56
N GLU A 177 24.36 -1.54 1.29
CA GLU A 177 24.19 -0.32 0.53
C GLU A 177 22.71 -0.06 0.27
N GLU A 178 22.15 0.99 0.87
CA GLU A 178 20.77 1.46 0.62
C GLU A 178 20.58 2.10 -0.77
N THR A 179 21.63 2.09 -1.60
CA THR A 179 21.63 2.76 -2.91
C THR A 179 20.72 2.08 -3.95
N GLU A 180 20.29 0.85 -3.68
CA GLU A 180 19.42 0.06 -4.56
C GLU A 180 17.93 0.14 -4.19
N GLU A 181 17.57 0.97 -3.21
CA GLU A 181 16.17 1.23 -2.85
C GLU A 181 15.37 1.86 -4.00
N PHE A 182 14.10 1.45 -4.11
CA PHE A 182 13.17 2.02 -5.08
C PHE A 182 11.70 1.85 -4.68
N ILE A 183 10.84 2.68 -5.28
CA ILE A 183 9.38 2.49 -5.30
C ILE A 183 8.93 2.40 -6.76
N GLU A 184 8.13 1.39 -7.07
CA GLU A 184 7.49 1.21 -8.37
C GLU A 184 6.00 1.60 -8.31
N LEU A 185 5.55 2.30 -9.36
CA LEU A 185 4.15 2.58 -9.60
C LEU A 185 3.70 2.02 -10.94
N ARG A 186 2.42 1.64 -11.02
CA ARG A 186 1.76 1.19 -12.24
C ARG A 186 0.48 1.96 -12.51
N ASN A 187 0.21 2.22 -13.78
CA ASN A 187 -1.10 2.66 -14.24
C ASN A 187 -2.02 1.44 -14.43
N MET A 188 -2.95 1.23 -13.49
CA MET A 188 -3.96 0.17 -13.54
C MET A 188 -5.12 0.46 -14.50
N GLY A 189 -5.14 1.66 -15.09
CA GLY A 189 -6.18 2.11 -16.02
C GLY A 189 -5.95 1.63 -17.45
N GLY A 190 -7.02 1.67 -18.26
CA GLY A 190 -6.98 1.28 -19.68
C GLY A 190 -6.56 2.38 -20.66
N VAL A 191 -6.13 3.55 -20.16
CA VAL A 191 -5.74 4.72 -20.97
C VAL A 191 -4.50 5.38 -20.38
N GLY A 192 -3.82 6.21 -21.18
CA GLY A 192 -2.67 6.99 -20.72
C GLY A 192 -3.05 7.93 -19.57
N LEU A 193 -2.23 7.94 -18.53
CA LEU A 193 -2.43 8.67 -17.29
C LEU A 193 -1.32 9.71 -17.12
N ASP A 194 -1.68 10.98 -17.08
CA ASP A 194 -0.74 12.06 -16.80
C ASP A 194 -0.44 12.11 -15.31
N ILE A 195 0.79 11.72 -14.94
CA ILE A 195 1.26 11.68 -13.54
C ILE A 195 2.14 12.88 -13.18
N SER A 196 2.15 13.90 -14.04
CA SER A 196 2.97 15.11 -13.83
C SER A 196 2.62 15.79 -12.51
N GLY A 197 3.63 16.02 -11.67
CA GLY A 197 3.47 16.67 -10.38
C GLY A 197 2.82 15.83 -9.29
N VAL A 198 2.55 14.53 -9.53
CA VAL A 198 2.24 13.57 -8.45
C VAL A 198 3.40 13.55 -7.44
N ARG A 199 3.13 13.25 -6.18
CA ARG A 199 4.06 13.48 -5.08
C ARG A 199 4.21 12.24 -4.22
N LEU A 200 5.43 11.78 -3.98
CA LEU A 200 5.75 10.84 -2.90
C LEU A 200 6.23 11.62 -1.68
N ARG A 201 5.67 11.30 -0.53
CA ARG A 201 5.90 11.92 0.78
C ARG A 201 5.92 10.84 1.85
N SER A 202 6.44 11.20 3.02
CA SER A 202 6.61 10.29 4.17
C SER A 202 7.65 9.21 3.85
N GLY A 203 8.79 9.24 4.55
CA GLY A 203 9.99 8.45 4.24
C GLY A 203 10.86 9.07 3.15
N ILE A 204 10.33 9.17 1.94
CA ILE A 204 11.02 9.79 0.80
C ILE A 204 10.27 11.00 0.25
N GLU A 205 11.02 11.87 -0.42
CA GLU A 205 10.50 13.09 -1.05
C GLU A 205 10.81 13.05 -2.55
N PHE A 206 9.75 13.01 -3.36
CA PHE A 206 9.84 13.06 -4.82
C PHE A 206 8.61 13.71 -5.46
N ASP A 207 8.84 14.54 -6.47
CA ASP A 207 7.80 15.12 -7.32
C ASP A 207 8.00 14.62 -8.74
N PHE A 208 6.98 13.99 -9.32
CA PHE A 208 7.06 13.43 -10.66
C PHE A 208 7.24 14.54 -11.71
N PRO A 209 8.21 14.40 -12.64
CA PRO A 209 8.40 15.34 -13.73
C PRO A 209 7.22 15.27 -14.70
N ASN A 210 7.23 16.13 -15.73
CA ASN A 210 6.21 16.07 -16.77
C ASN A 210 6.29 14.73 -17.53
N MET A 211 5.32 13.84 -17.30
CA MET A 211 5.29 12.54 -17.95
C MET A 211 3.88 11.94 -17.96
N VAL A 212 3.64 11.08 -18.95
CA VAL A 212 2.41 10.31 -19.11
C VAL A 212 2.78 8.83 -19.07
N LEU A 213 2.06 8.06 -18.26
CA LEU A 213 2.20 6.62 -18.14
C LEU A 213 1.11 5.95 -18.98
N GLY A 214 1.48 5.15 -19.98
CA GLY A 214 0.54 4.37 -20.78
C GLY A 214 -0.28 3.38 -19.95
N ALA A 215 -1.30 2.78 -20.56
CA ALA A 215 -2.13 1.79 -19.89
C ALA A 215 -1.29 0.57 -19.49
N GLY A 216 -1.33 0.17 -18.22
CA GLY A 216 -0.56 -0.96 -17.68
C GLY A 216 0.94 -0.72 -17.54
N GLU A 217 1.47 0.43 -17.96
CA GLU A 217 2.90 0.74 -17.89
C GLU A 217 3.35 0.99 -16.44
N PHE A 218 4.63 0.71 -16.21
CA PHE A 218 5.33 0.88 -14.94
C PHE A 218 6.25 2.11 -14.98
N VAL A 219 6.50 2.68 -13.80
CA VAL A 219 7.50 3.71 -13.57
C VAL A 219 8.14 3.52 -12.21
N VAL A 220 9.45 3.76 -12.13
CA VAL A 220 10.23 3.57 -10.91
C VAL A 220 10.84 4.88 -10.43
N VAL A 221 10.89 5.08 -9.12
CA VAL A 221 11.63 6.15 -8.45
C VAL A 221 12.72 5.51 -7.59
N VAL A 222 13.96 5.97 -7.72
CA VAL A 222 15.14 5.23 -7.20
C VAL A 222 15.95 6.08 -6.22
N ALA A 223 16.67 5.46 -5.29
CA ALA A 223 17.59 6.18 -4.40
C ALA A 223 18.82 6.71 -5.17
N ASP A 224 19.51 5.82 -5.88
CA ASP A 224 20.69 6.15 -6.69
C ASP A 224 20.53 5.67 -8.14
N MET A 225 20.49 6.62 -9.08
CA MET A 225 20.33 6.31 -10.50
C MET A 225 21.50 5.49 -11.06
N ALA A 226 22.73 5.75 -10.62
CA ALA A 226 23.90 5.06 -11.13
C ALA A 226 23.98 3.62 -10.59
N ALA A 227 23.71 3.42 -9.30
CA ALA A 227 23.64 2.09 -8.70
C ALA A 227 22.50 1.27 -9.33
N PHE A 228 21.31 1.86 -9.43
CA PHE A 228 20.15 1.22 -10.05
C PHE A 228 20.43 0.84 -11.51
N THR A 229 21.00 1.76 -12.31
CA THR A 229 21.36 1.47 -13.71
C THR A 229 22.45 0.40 -13.83
N ALA A 230 23.41 0.38 -12.90
CA ALA A 230 24.46 -0.64 -12.89
C ALA A 230 23.89 -2.04 -12.61
N ARG A 231 22.85 -2.13 -11.78
CA ARG A 231 22.18 -3.37 -11.43
C ARG A 231 21.17 -3.83 -12.49
N TYR A 232 20.23 -2.97 -12.87
CA TYR A 232 19.07 -3.34 -13.70
C TYR A 232 19.19 -2.89 -15.17
N GLY A 233 20.25 -2.19 -15.55
CA GLY A 233 20.44 -1.66 -16.90
C GLY A 233 19.63 -0.39 -17.19
N THR A 234 19.41 -0.11 -18.48
CA THR A 234 18.79 1.16 -18.96
C THR A 234 17.41 0.99 -19.58
N GLY A 235 16.84 -0.23 -19.55
CA GLY A 235 15.56 -0.55 -20.17
C GLY A 235 14.33 -0.17 -19.34
N ILE A 236 14.52 0.11 -18.05
CA ILE A 236 13.43 0.43 -17.12
C ILE A 236 13.08 1.91 -17.19
N ASN A 237 11.79 2.21 -17.17
CA ASN A 237 11.26 3.57 -17.11
C ASN A 237 11.46 4.16 -15.70
N VAL A 238 12.55 4.90 -15.50
CA VAL A 238 12.86 5.56 -14.24
C VAL A 238 12.44 7.05 -14.30
N ALA A 239 11.56 7.47 -13.38
CA ALA A 239 11.12 8.87 -13.29
C ALA A 239 12.20 9.81 -12.75
N GLY A 240 13.06 9.32 -11.85
CA GLY A 240 14.14 10.09 -11.26
C GLY A 240 14.60 9.56 -9.92
N GLN A 241 15.49 10.32 -9.28
CA GLN A 241 15.99 10.02 -7.94
C GLN A 241 15.16 10.72 -6.88
N PHE A 242 14.75 9.99 -5.84
CA PHE A 242 14.13 10.60 -4.66
C PHE A 242 15.19 11.13 -3.69
N SER A 243 14.74 11.94 -2.72
CA SER A 243 15.55 12.35 -1.57
C SER A 243 15.00 11.75 -0.28
N GLY A 244 15.85 11.59 0.74
CA GLY A 244 15.55 10.73 1.88
C GLY A 244 16.10 9.32 1.67
N SER A 245 15.61 8.38 2.45
CA SER A 245 15.89 6.93 2.33
C SER A 245 14.67 6.19 2.85
N LEU A 246 14.48 4.96 2.40
CA LEU A 246 13.48 4.10 3.02
C LEU A 246 14.02 3.57 4.37
N SER A 247 13.13 3.31 5.31
CA SER A 247 13.46 2.73 6.62
C SER A 247 13.46 1.21 6.52
N ASN A 248 14.58 0.57 6.85
CA ASN A 248 14.68 -0.90 6.92
C ASN A 248 13.77 -1.48 8.00
N GLY A 249 13.32 -0.69 8.98
CA GLY A 249 12.42 -1.12 10.07
C GLY A 249 10.93 -0.87 9.81
N GLY A 250 10.57 -0.43 8.61
CA GLY A 250 9.23 0.05 8.28
C GLY A 250 9.03 1.55 8.52
N GLU A 251 8.08 2.12 7.78
CA GLU A 251 7.58 3.49 7.92
C GLU A 251 6.32 3.70 7.06
N GLN A 252 5.77 4.92 7.10
CA GLN A 252 4.65 5.32 6.25
C GLN A 252 5.14 5.86 4.91
N ILE A 253 4.49 5.42 3.83
CA ILE A 253 4.62 5.98 2.47
C ILE A 253 3.30 6.66 2.10
N THR A 254 3.38 7.82 1.46
CA THR A 254 2.21 8.56 0.98
C THR A 254 2.40 9.00 -0.47
N LEU A 255 1.51 8.56 -1.35
CA LEU A 255 1.40 9.01 -2.73
C LEU A 255 0.26 10.03 -2.82
N LYS A 256 0.56 11.28 -3.18
CA LYS A 256 -0.42 12.39 -3.20
C LYS A 256 -0.67 12.91 -4.61
N LEU A 257 -1.87 13.45 -4.82
CA LEU A 257 -2.22 14.17 -6.03
C LEU A 257 -1.31 15.39 -6.26
N PRO A 258 -1.23 15.91 -7.50
CA PRO A 258 -0.56 17.17 -7.79
C PRO A 258 -1.18 18.37 -7.07
N ASN A 259 -0.34 19.32 -6.67
CA ASN A 259 -0.80 20.61 -6.15
C ASN A 259 -1.77 21.29 -7.14
N PRO A 260 -2.81 21.98 -6.66
CA PRO A 260 -3.08 22.31 -5.25
C PRO A 260 -3.90 21.26 -4.49
N LEU A 261 -4.27 20.13 -5.10
CA LEU A 261 -5.03 19.07 -4.43
C LEU A 261 -4.11 18.34 -3.44
N ASP A 262 -4.47 18.35 -2.16
CA ASP A 262 -3.71 17.67 -1.11
C ASP A 262 -4.41 16.41 -0.59
N LEU A 263 -4.94 15.61 -1.52
CA LEU A 263 -5.44 14.27 -1.24
C LEU A 263 -4.38 13.21 -1.47
N ASP A 264 -4.48 12.14 -0.70
CA ASP A 264 -3.70 10.93 -0.90
C ASP A 264 -4.35 10.11 -2.02
N ILE A 265 -3.55 9.65 -2.99
CA ILE A 265 -3.91 8.55 -3.89
C ILE A 265 -3.80 7.23 -3.11
N LEU A 266 -2.75 7.12 -2.30
CA LEU A 266 -2.47 5.96 -1.47
C LEU A 266 -1.63 6.38 -0.25
N ARG A 267 -1.89 5.76 0.89
CA ARG A 267 -1.11 5.92 2.11
C ARG A 267 -1.15 4.62 2.89
N PHE A 268 0.01 4.17 3.35
CA PHE A 268 0.13 2.95 4.13
C PHE A 268 1.43 2.92 4.90
N ASP A 269 1.46 2.14 5.97
CA ASP A 269 2.63 1.81 6.76
C ASP A 269 3.14 0.41 6.39
N TYR A 270 4.37 0.31 5.90
CA TYR A 270 5.03 -0.99 5.72
C TYR A 270 5.88 -1.37 6.94
N ASN A 271 6.20 -2.66 7.06
CA ASN A 271 7.06 -3.15 8.13
C ASN A 271 7.91 -4.34 7.69
N ASP A 272 8.93 -4.66 8.48
CA ASP A 272 9.91 -5.72 8.26
C ASP A 272 9.66 -6.96 9.13
N ASN A 273 8.75 -6.89 10.10
CA ASN A 273 8.63 -7.89 11.14
C ASN A 273 7.72 -9.08 10.75
N PRO A 274 8.28 -10.30 10.54
CA PRO A 274 7.48 -11.46 10.20
C PRO A 274 6.54 -11.91 11.32
N LEU A 275 6.78 -11.53 12.57
CA LEU A 275 5.86 -11.81 13.68
C LEU A 275 4.53 -11.05 13.55
N ASN A 276 4.52 -9.95 12.79
CA ASN A 276 3.32 -9.19 12.47
C ASN A 276 2.74 -9.55 11.09
N GLY A 277 3.29 -10.56 10.41
CA GLY A 277 2.78 -11.09 9.14
C GLY A 277 3.45 -10.53 7.88
N TRP A 278 4.35 -9.56 8.01
CA TRP A 278 5.07 -8.99 6.86
C TRP A 278 6.08 -9.99 6.25
N PRO A 279 6.32 -9.98 4.92
CA PRO A 279 7.28 -10.88 4.29
C PRO A 279 8.72 -10.66 4.79
N GLY A 280 9.23 -11.59 5.60
CA GLY A 280 10.58 -11.47 6.17
C GLY A 280 11.70 -11.67 5.16
N GLU A 281 11.42 -12.27 4.01
CA GLU A 281 12.36 -12.39 2.89
C GLU A 281 12.72 -11.01 2.30
N ALA A 282 11.80 -10.04 2.35
CA ALA A 282 12.06 -8.68 1.88
C ALA A 282 12.93 -7.84 2.84
N ASP A 283 13.23 -8.37 4.03
CA ASP A 283 14.04 -7.71 5.05
C ASP A 283 15.54 -8.02 4.87
N GLY A 284 16.17 -7.39 3.87
CA GLY A 284 17.63 -7.40 3.72
C GLY A 284 18.23 -8.66 3.09
N ASN A 285 17.39 -9.64 2.74
CA ASN A 285 17.81 -10.83 2.00
C ASN A 285 17.74 -10.63 0.47
N GLY A 286 17.31 -9.45 0.01
CA GLY A 286 17.34 -9.02 -1.39
C GLY A 286 15.99 -8.88 -2.09
N PRO A 287 14.96 -9.67 -1.80
CA PRO A 287 13.61 -9.42 -2.31
C PRO A 287 13.03 -8.06 -1.90
N SER A 288 12.10 -7.53 -2.70
CA SER A 288 11.27 -6.37 -2.38
C SER A 288 9.90 -6.80 -1.85
N LEU A 289 9.11 -5.85 -1.37
CA LEU A 289 7.68 -6.05 -1.12
C LEU A 289 6.88 -5.82 -2.40
N VAL A 290 6.08 -6.80 -2.80
CA VAL A 290 5.17 -6.74 -3.95
C VAL A 290 3.73 -6.82 -3.46
N VAL A 291 2.87 -5.92 -3.95
CA VAL A 291 1.44 -5.92 -3.57
C VAL A 291 0.66 -7.05 -4.26
N VAL A 292 -0.19 -7.75 -3.51
CA VAL A 292 -1.00 -8.88 -3.98
C VAL A 292 -2.32 -8.41 -4.61
N ASP A 293 -2.99 -7.44 -4.00
CA ASP A 293 -4.21 -6.80 -4.51
C ASP A 293 -4.06 -5.28 -4.43
N THR A 294 -4.01 -4.64 -5.60
CA THR A 294 -3.85 -3.18 -5.72
C THR A 294 -5.08 -2.39 -5.27
N GLU A 295 -6.22 -3.06 -5.08
CA GLU A 295 -7.42 -2.47 -4.47
C GLU A 295 -7.66 -2.94 -3.03
N GLY A 296 -6.78 -3.81 -2.52
CA GLY A 296 -6.80 -4.26 -1.14
C GLY A 296 -6.31 -3.20 -0.14
N ASP A 297 -6.32 -3.58 1.13
CA ASP A 297 -5.75 -2.77 2.20
C ASP A 297 -4.22 -2.86 2.16
N TYR A 298 -3.53 -1.73 2.04
CA TYR A 298 -2.07 -1.69 1.99
C TYR A 298 -1.44 -1.73 3.40
N ASP A 299 -2.21 -1.48 4.46
CA ASP A 299 -1.76 -1.66 5.85
C ASP A 299 -1.91 -3.12 6.31
N ASP A 300 -2.61 -3.97 5.53
CA ASP A 300 -2.73 -5.40 5.79
C ASP A 300 -1.50 -6.15 5.25
N PRO A 301 -0.65 -6.73 6.11
CA PRO A 301 0.54 -7.47 5.67
C PRO A 301 0.22 -8.67 4.78
N THR A 302 -1.00 -9.22 4.85
CA THR A 302 -1.40 -10.34 3.97
C THR A 302 -1.64 -9.92 2.52
N ASN A 303 -1.72 -8.60 2.27
CA ASN A 303 -1.77 -8.02 0.95
C ASN A 303 -0.37 -7.78 0.35
N TRP A 304 0.69 -8.23 1.03
CA TRP A 304 2.06 -8.13 0.58
C TRP A 304 2.71 -9.51 0.50
N GLN A 305 3.57 -9.67 -0.50
CA GLN A 305 4.45 -10.83 -0.64
C GLN A 305 5.88 -10.36 -0.96
N ALA A 306 6.87 -11.19 -0.68
CA ALA A 306 8.22 -10.93 -1.18
C ALA A 306 8.23 -11.10 -2.71
N SER A 307 9.02 -10.29 -3.41
CA SER A 307 9.33 -10.55 -4.81
C SER A 307 10.00 -11.91 -4.95
N ILE A 308 9.75 -12.54 -6.08
CA ILE A 308 10.38 -13.81 -6.43
C ILE A 308 11.88 -13.67 -6.75
N ALA A 309 12.33 -12.48 -7.15
CA ALA A 309 13.70 -12.19 -7.54
C ALA A 309 14.46 -11.42 -6.45
N VAL A 310 15.74 -11.75 -6.29
CA VAL A 310 16.70 -10.99 -5.46
C VAL A 310 17.00 -9.67 -6.17
N GLY A 311 16.72 -8.55 -5.52
CA GLY A 311 16.72 -7.22 -6.15
C GLY A 311 15.34 -6.78 -6.65
N GLY A 312 14.28 -7.55 -6.40
CA GLY A 312 12.96 -7.16 -6.88
C GLY A 312 12.79 -7.32 -8.38
N THR A 313 11.68 -6.80 -8.90
CA THR A 313 11.20 -6.96 -10.28
C THR A 313 10.84 -5.62 -10.94
N PRO A 314 11.67 -4.57 -10.81
CA PRO A 314 11.31 -3.26 -11.31
C PRO A 314 11.06 -3.24 -12.83
N GLY A 315 9.99 -2.57 -13.24
CA GLY A 315 9.50 -2.48 -14.61
C GLY A 315 8.61 -3.65 -15.05
N ARG A 316 8.27 -4.59 -14.16
CA ARG A 316 7.57 -5.85 -14.47
C ARG A 316 6.51 -6.16 -13.41
N ASP A 317 5.59 -7.07 -13.73
CA ASP A 317 4.63 -7.55 -12.72
C ASP A 317 5.36 -8.49 -11.75
N GLY A 318 5.63 -8.06 -10.52
CA GLY A 318 6.36 -8.84 -9.51
C GLY A 318 5.69 -10.12 -9.02
N ARG A 319 4.59 -10.54 -9.67
CA ARG A 319 3.85 -11.79 -9.44
C ARG A 319 4.05 -12.82 -10.55
N THR A 320 4.69 -12.49 -11.67
CA THR A 320 4.98 -13.48 -12.72
C THR A 320 5.91 -14.57 -12.20
N ALA A 321 5.88 -15.75 -12.82
CA ALA A 321 6.62 -16.90 -12.33
C ALA A 321 8.13 -16.63 -12.38
N LEU A 322 8.87 -17.08 -11.37
CA LEU A 322 10.33 -17.01 -11.41
C LEU A 322 10.79 -17.80 -12.63
N GLY A 323 11.64 -17.17 -13.46
CA GLY A 323 12.08 -17.76 -14.72
C GLY A 323 11.19 -17.50 -15.94
N ASP A 324 10.04 -16.83 -15.82
CA ASP A 324 9.27 -16.31 -16.96
C ASP A 324 9.99 -15.07 -17.51
N PHE A 325 10.85 -15.28 -18.51
CA PHE A 325 11.75 -14.28 -19.07
C PHE A 325 11.14 -13.52 -20.25
N ASP A 326 10.16 -14.10 -20.93
CA ASP A 326 9.45 -13.44 -22.05
C ASP A 326 8.17 -12.70 -21.62
N LEU A 327 7.76 -12.89 -20.36
CA LEU A 327 6.69 -12.17 -19.67
C LEU A 327 5.29 -12.48 -20.19
N ASP A 328 5.08 -13.69 -20.71
CA ASP A 328 3.77 -14.13 -21.17
C ASP A 328 2.90 -14.75 -20.05
N GLY A 329 3.48 -14.94 -18.86
CA GLY A 329 2.82 -15.50 -17.68
C GLY A 329 2.89 -17.02 -17.60
N LEU A 330 3.56 -17.69 -18.53
CA LEU A 330 3.81 -19.11 -18.55
C LEU A 330 5.31 -19.35 -18.39
N LEU A 331 5.66 -20.37 -17.62
CA LEU A 331 7.04 -20.87 -17.62
C LEU A 331 7.13 -21.92 -18.72
N ASP A 332 7.79 -21.62 -19.85
CA ASP A 332 7.80 -22.49 -21.01
C ASP A 332 9.12 -22.54 -21.81
N ARG A 333 9.06 -22.99 -23.06
CA ARG A 333 10.24 -23.22 -23.91
C ARG A 333 10.89 -21.93 -24.39
N ASP A 334 10.13 -20.86 -24.52
CA ASP A 334 10.64 -19.57 -24.99
C ASP A 334 11.51 -18.92 -23.90
N ASP A 335 11.18 -19.12 -22.62
CA ASP A 335 11.98 -18.69 -21.47
C ASP A 335 13.35 -19.34 -21.39
N VAL A 336 13.41 -20.68 -21.37
CA VAL A 336 14.69 -21.39 -21.25
C VAL A 336 15.60 -21.10 -22.44
N ASP A 337 15.01 -20.87 -23.63
CA ASP A 337 15.77 -20.43 -24.80
C ASP A 337 16.31 -19.01 -24.63
N LEU A 338 15.60 -18.09 -23.98
CA LEU A 338 16.12 -16.77 -23.64
C LEU A 338 17.27 -16.87 -22.62
N LEU A 339 17.15 -17.72 -21.60
CA LEU A 339 18.21 -17.93 -20.61
C LEU A 339 19.49 -18.47 -21.23
N VAL A 340 19.40 -19.49 -22.09
CA VAL A 340 20.54 -20.04 -22.83
C VAL A 340 21.21 -18.95 -23.69
N GLN A 341 20.42 -18.12 -24.37
CA GLN A 341 20.96 -17.00 -25.16
C GLN A 341 21.72 -16.00 -24.29
N THR A 342 21.19 -15.67 -23.11
CA THR A 342 21.81 -14.74 -22.15
C THR A 342 23.13 -15.29 -21.60
N ILE A 343 23.18 -16.58 -21.24
CA ILE A 343 24.39 -17.25 -20.78
C ILE A 343 25.48 -17.22 -21.86
N ILE A 344 25.13 -17.58 -23.10
CA ILE A 344 26.07 -17.59 -24.23
C ILE A 344 26.56 -16.17 -24.57
N ALA A 345 25.69 -15.18 -24.46
CA ALA A 345 26.07 -13.78 -24.63
C ALA A 345 27.06 -13.30 -23.56
N GLY A 346 27.14 -13.99 -22.42
CA GLY A 346 28.02 -13.65 -21.30
C GLY A 346 27.58 -12.37 -20.58
N THR A 347 26.28 -12.07 -20.59
CA THR A 347 25.72 -10.91 -19.91
C THR A 347 25.19 -11.30 -18.53
N ASN A 348 25.60 -10.61 -17.47
CA ASN A 348 25.02 -10.78 -16.14
C ASN A 348 23.75 -9.94 -15.98
N ASN A 349 22.77 -10.11 -16.89
CA ASN A 349 21.49 -9.45 -16.73
C ASN A 349 20.78 -10.08 -15.52
N VAL A 350 20.61 -9.31 -14.44
CA VAL A 350 20.02 -9.77 -13.18
C VAL A 350 18.63 -10.37 -13.33
N GLU A 351 17.90 -10.01 -14.39
CA GLU A 351 16.59 -10.60 -14.71
C GLU A 351 16.67 -12.11 -14.99
N PHE A 352 17.85 -12.60 -15.38
CA PHE A 352 18.13 -14.01 -15.66
C PHE A 352 18.88 -14.72 -14.52
N GLU A 353 19.16 -14.00 -13.43
CA GLU A 353 19.81 -14.55 -12.24
C GLU A 353 18.76 -15.14 -11.31
N LEU A 354 18.89 -16.42 -11.02
CA LEU A 354 17.89 -17.21 -10.29
C LEU A 354 18.42 -17.80 -8.99
N THR A 355 19.73 -17.70 -8.74
CA THR A 355 20.39 -18.40 -7.62
C THR A 355 20.86 -17.49 -6.49
N GLY A 356 20.67 -16.17 -6.60
CA GLY A 356 21.11 -15.16 -5.65
C GLY A 356 22.63 -14.96 -5.62
N ASN A 357 23.38 -15.41 -6.63
CA ASN A 357 24.84 -15.36 -6.67
C ASN A 357 25.41 -14.18 -7.50
N PHE A 358 24.53 -13.41 -8.16
CA PHE A 358 24.83 -12.24 -9.00
C PHE A 358 25.61 -12.53 -10.29
N VAL A 359 25.60 -13.78 -10.77
CA VAL A 359 26.23 -14.21 -12.01
C VAL A 359 25.23 -15.02 -12.79
N VAL A 360 25.00 -14.68 -14.06
CA VAL A 360 24.14 -15.48 -14.95
C VAL A 360 24.98 -16.55 -15.60
N ASP A 361 24.85 -17.79 -15.12
CA ASP A 361 25.63 -18.92 -15.57
C ASP A 361 24.84 -20.24 -15.59
N GLN A 362 25.57 -21.36 -15.67
CA GLN A 362 24.99 -22.69 -15.71
C GLN A 362 24.18 -23.02 -14.45
N ALA A 363 24.45 -22.39 -13.30
CA ALA A 363 23.69 -22.58 -12.08
C ALA A 363 22.25 -22.09 -12.26
N ASP A 364 22.04 -20.96 -12.94
CA ASP A 364 20.70 -20.44 -13.23
C ASP A 364 19.96 -21.34 -14.22
N LEU A 365 20.63 -21.81 -15.28
CA LEU A 365 20.03 -22.77 -16.21
C LEU A 365 19.59 -24.05 -15.50
N ASN A 366 20.44 -24.60 -14.64
CA ASN A 366 20.08 -25.78 -13.85
C ASN A 366 18.88 -25.48 -12.95
N PHE A 367 18.90 -24.37 -12.22
CA PHE A 367 17.81 -23.98 -11.33
C PHE A 367 16.49 -23.80 -12.08
N TRP A 368 16.52 -23.13 -13.23
CA TRP A 368 15.34 -22.96 -14.08
C TRP A 368 14.76 -24.33 -14.50
N VAL A 369 15.59 -25.22 -15.01
CA VAL A 369 15.13 -26.52 -15.55
C VAL A 369 14.64 -27.45 -14.44
N THR A 370 15.38 -27.57 -13.34
CA THR A 370 15.12 -28.60 -12.32
C THR A 370 14.26 -28.12 -11.16
N GLU A 371 14.41 -26.86 -10.73
CA GLU A 371 13.71 -26.33 -9.56
C GLU A 371 12.46 -25.54 -9.96
N LEU A 372 12.53 -24.72 -11.01
CA LEU A 372 11.40 -23.88 -11.44
C LEU A 372 10.43 -24.64 -12.33
N TYR A 373 10.90 -25.16 -13.47
CA TYR A 373 10.04 -25.91 -14.40
C TYR A 373 9.75 -27.32 -13.87
N GLY A 374 10.68 -27.90 -13.09
CA GLY A 374 10.51 -29.20 -12.46
C GLY A 374 10.70 -30.38 -13.41
N THR A 375 11.57 -30.25 -14.42
CA THR A 375 11.97 -31.34 -15.30
C THR A 375 13.44 -31.77 -15.07
N LEU A 376 14.01 -32.52 -16.01
CA LEU A 376 15.36 -33.02 -15.99
C LEU A 376 16.23 -32.32 -17.02
N MET A 377 17.53 -32.22 -16.72
CA MET A 377 18.50 -31.76 -17.71
C MET A 377 18.46 -32.66 -18.96
N ALA A 378 18.51 -32.02 -20.14
CA ALA A 378 18.38 -32.64 -21.46
C ALA A 378 16.98 -33.16 -21.84
N ASP A 379 15.93 -32.78 -21.11
CA ASP A 379 14.54 -32.80 -21.60
C ASP A 379 14.35 -31.60 -22.55
N ALA A 380 14.56 -31.81 -23.84
CA ALA A 380 14.61 -30.75 -24.85
C ALA A 380 13.20 -30.25 -25.23
N ASN A 381 12.18 -31.10 -25.05
CA ASN A 381 10.80 -30.78 -25.35
C ASN A 381 9.96 -30.37 -24.14
N LEU A 382 10.56 -30.41 -22.95
CA LEU A 382 9.97 -30.08 -21.67
C LEU A 382 8.72 -30.91 -21.35
N ASP A 383 8.70 -32.18 -21.79
CA ASP A 383 7.57 -33.09 -21.59
C ASP A 383 7.63 -33.88 -20.27
N GLY A 384 8.67 -33.64 -19.46
CA GLY A 384 8.89 -34.27 -18.16
C GLY A 384 9.74 -35.54 -18.25
N GLY A 385 10.21 -35.92 -19.43
CA GLY A 385 11.06 -37.09 -19.67
C GLY A 385 12.31 -36.75 -20.47
N VAL A 386 13.36 -37.54 -20.28
CA VAL A 386 14.54 -37.51 -21.18
C VAL A 386 14.54 -38.79 -21.99
N ASP A 387 14.06 -38.74 -23.23
CA ASP A 387 13.82 -39.91 -24.05
C ASP A 387 14.35 -39.79 -25.50
N GLY A 388 13.82 -40.62 -26.41
CA GLY A 388 14.25 -40.62 -27.81
C GLY A 388 13.85 -39.36 -28.56
N SER A 389 12.85 -38.62 -28.11
CA SER A 389 12.40 -37.34 -28.67
C SER A 389 13.45 -36.27 -28.47
N ASP A 390 14.04 -36.19 -27.28
CA ASP A 390 15.13 -35.26 -26.96
C ASP A 390 16.41 -35.62 -27.71
N PHE A 391 16.69 -36.91 -27.82
CA PHE A 391 17.79 -37.39 -28.65
C PHE A 391 17.64 -36.97 -30.11
N ASN A 392 16.41 -37.03 -30.65
CA ASN A 392 16.17 -36.62 -32.03
C ASN A 392 16.41 -35.12 -32.23
N ILE A 393 16.09 -34.29 -31.23
CA ILE A 393 16.36 -32.85 -31.23
C ILE A 393 17.87 -32.60 -31.23
N TRP A 394 18.61 -33.20 -30.29
CA TRP A 394 20.08 -33.11 -30.25
C TRP A 394 20.70 -33.61 -31.56
N ASN A 395 20.28 -34.78 -32.05
CA ASN A 395 20.85 -35.40 -33.25
C ASN A 395 20.55 -34.60 -34.54
N ALA A 396 19.46 -33.83 -34.57
CA ALA A 396 19.14 -32.94 -35.69
C ALA A 396 20.09 -31.74 -35.78
N HIS A 397 20.64 -31.29 -34.65
CA HIS A 397 21.48 -30.09 -34.56
C HIS A 397 22.94 -30.37 -34.18
N LYS A 398 23.32 -31.63 -33.94
CA LYS A 398 24.69 -31.99 -33.56
C LYS A 398 25.75 -31.40 -34.49
N PHE A 399 26.82 -30.94 -33.89
CA PHE A 399 27.96 -30.25 -34.50
C PHE A 399 27.58 -28.95 -35.23
N THR A 400 26.53 -28.27 -34.79
CA THR A 400 26.15 -26.94 -35.26
C THR A 400 26.16 -25.94 -34.11
N ALA A 401 26.46 -24.68 -34.43
CA ALA A 401 26.30 -23.60 -33.47
C ALA A 401 24.80 -23.35 -33.27
N GLN A 402 24.36 -23.42 -32.03
CA GLN A 402 23.00 -23.10 -31.60
C GLN A 402 23.11 -22.25 -30.35
N ASN A 403 22.05 -21.54 -30.02
CA ASN A 403 22.00 -20.74 -28.80
C ASN A 403 20.70 -20.96 -28.06
N ARG A 404 20.18 -22.19 -28.10
CA ARG A 404 18.84 -22.53 -27.63
C ARG A 404 18.83 -23.91 -27.01
N TRP A 405 18.20 -24.01 -25.85
CA TRP A 405 17.89 -25.28 -25.20
C TRP A 405 17.09 -26.19 -26.14
N THR A 406 16.08 -25.64 -26.81
CA THR A 406 15.19 -26.38 -27.71
C THR A 406 15.86 -26.90 -28.98
N ALA A 407 17.10 -26.45 -29.26
CA ALA A 407 17.93 -26.97 -30.34
C ALA A 407 18.89 -28.09 -29.86
N GLY A 408 18.95 -28.37 -28.56
CA GLY A 408 19.77 -29.43 -27.98
C GLY A 408 21.11 -28.98 -27.40
N ASP A 409 21.31 -27.67 -27.20
CA ASP A 409 22.45 -27.09 -26.47
C ASP A 409 22.07 -26.99 -24.99
N PHE A 410 22.30 -28.08 -24.26
CA PHE A 410 21.85 -28.28 -22.88
C PHE A 410 22.84 -27.74 -21.84
N ASN A 411 24.08 -27.45 -22.25
CA ASN A 411 25.09 -26.81 -21.40
C ASN A 411 25.36 -25.33 -21.76
N ALA A 412 24.55 -24.76 -22.66
CA ALA A 412 24.59 -23.36 -23.07
C ALA A 412 26.00 -22.89 -23.47
N ASP A 413 26.78 -23.73 -24.13
CA ASP A 413 28.14 -23.37 -24.58
C ASP A 413 28.18 -22.83 -26.02
N GLY A 414 27.02 -22.77 -26.68
CA GLY A 414 26.83 -22.22 -28.02
C GLY A 414 27.01 -23.24 -29.14
N VAL A 415 27.26 -24.51 -28.83
CA VAL A 415 27.45 -25.57 -29.81
C VAL A 415 26.84 -26.88 -29.34
N VAL A 416 25.95 -27.45 -30.15
CA VAL A 416 25.39 -28.78 -29.86
C VAL A 416 26.44 -29.85 -30.14
N ASP A 417 27.07 -30.43 -29.11
CA ASP A 417 28.18 -31.36 -29.26
C ASP A 417 28.12 -32.60 -28.35
N GLY A 418 29.28 -33.24 -28.12
CA GLY A 418 29.37 -34.43 -27.27
C GLY A 418 29.10 -34.16 -25.79
N SER A 419 29.21 -32.91 -25.35
CA SER A 419 28.91 -32.46 -23.98
C SER A 419 27.42 -32.51 -23.72
N ASP A 420 26.60 -32.02 -24.64
CA ASP A 420 25.13 -32.14 -24.59
C ASP A 420 24.68 -33.59 -24.66
N PHE A 421 25.34 -34.38 -25.52
CA PHE A 421 25.08 -35.81 -25.59
C PHE A 421 25.35 -36.49 -24.25
N ASN A 422 26.38 -36.07 -23.52
CA ASN A 422 26.66 -36.61 -22.20
C ASN A 422 25.54 -36.25 -21.20
N LEU A 423 24.99 -35.04 -21.26
CA LEU A 423 23.84 -34.63 -20.43
C LEU A 423 22.60 -35.48 -20.75
N TRP A 424 22.26 -35.65 -22.02
CA TRP A 424 21.19 -36.55 -22.44
C TRP A 424 21.46 -37.99 -22.00
N SER A 425 22.68 -38.50 -22.23
CA SER A 425 23.03 -39.89 -21.90
C SER A 425 23.03 -40.17 -20.40
N GLN A 426 23.26 -39.17 -19.55
CA GLN A 426 23.23 -39.31 -18.10
C GLN A 426 21.78 -39.39 -17.58
N ASN A 427 20.86 -38.67 -18.21
CA ASN A 427 19.47 -38.59 -17.79
C ASN A 427 18.51 -39.47 -18.61
N ARG A 428 18.98 -40.12 -19.69
CA ARG A 428 18.12 -40.90 -20.59
C ARG A 428 17.27 -41.95 -19.86
N PHE A 429 16.03 -42.07 -20.31
CA PHE A 429 14.98 -42.93 -19.75
C PHE A 429 14.59 -42.59 -18.30
N MET A 430 15.03 -41.45 -17.79
CA MET A 430 14.49 -40.88 -16.56
C MET A 430 13.29 -40.01 -16.91
N SER A 431 12.34 -39.96 -16.00
CA SER A 431 11.27 -38.98 -15.99
C SER A 431 11.38 -38.22 -14.69
N ALA A 432 11.13 -36.92 -14.72
CA ALA A 432 10.91 -36.17 -13.51
C ALA A 432 9.78 -36.89 -12.76
N GLN A 433 9.97 -37.21 -11.48
CA GLN A 433 8.83 -37.66 -10.68
C GLN A 433 7.78 -36.57 -10.78
N PRO A 434 6.49 -36.90 -10.98
CA PRO A 434 5.47 -35.89 -10.85
C PRO A 434 5.67 -35.25 -9.49
N ALA A 435 5.88 -33.93 -9.47
CA ALA A 435 5.91 -33.15 -8.24
C ALA A 435 4.76 -33.69 -7.41
N ALA A 436 5.06 -34.25 -6.22
CA ALA A 436 4.05 -34.79 -5.35
C ALA A 436 3.00 -33.70 -5.25
N THR A 437 1.79 -33.96 -5.80
CA THR A 437 0.80 -32.93 -6.05
C THR A 437 0.78 -32.00 -4.86
N ALA A 438 1.32 -30.79 -5.03
CA ALA A 438 0.97 -29.68 -4.18
C ALA A 438 -0.50 -29.50 -4.50
N SER A 439 -1.34 -30.20 -3.75
CA SER A 439 -2.73 -29.86 -3.62
C SER A 439 -2.68 -28.40 -3.18
N ALA A 440 -2.92 -27.50 -4.13
CA ALA A 440 -3.26 -26.12 -3.90
C ALA A 440 -4.62 -26.09 -3.19
N THR A 441 -4.58 -26.58 -1.97
CA THR A 441 -5.43 -26.22 -0.87
C THR A 441 -4.49 -25.46 0.04
N PRO A 442 -4.79 -24.20 0.38
CA PRO A 442 -3.90 -23.38 1.19
C PRO A 442 -3.58 -24.17 2.46
N ARG A 443 -2.30 -24.47 2.68
CA ARG A 443 -1.85 -24.93 3.99
C ARG A 443 -2.01 -23.75 4.93
N SER A 444 -3.09 -23.74 5.71
CA SER A 444 -3.11 -22.97 6.96
C SER A 444 -1.90 -23.41 7.79
N PRO A 445 -1.03 -22.50 8.26
CA PRO A 445 0.06 -22.85 9.16
C PRO A 445 -0.50 -23.01 10.58
N LEU A 446 -1.37 -23.99 10.79
CA LEU A 446 -1.85 -24.40 12.12
C LEU A 446 -2.10 -25.91 12.11
N ASN A 447 -1.01 -26.68 12.25
CA ASN A 447 -0.91 -27.99 12.93
C ASN A 447 0.15 -28.86 12.25
N ASP A 448 1.41 -28.69 12.63
CA ASP A 448 2.28 -29.86 12.79
C ASP A 448 3.38 -29.57 13.81
N LEU A 449 3.04 -29.74 15.10
CA LEU A 449 4.03 -30.03 16.12
C LEU A 449 3.83 -31.49 16.53
N SER A 450 4.37 -32.41 15.74
CA SER A 450 4.57 -33.78 16.21
C SER A 450 5.62 -33.77 17.32
N VAL A 451 5.12 -33.84 18.56
CA VAL A 451 5.89 -33.99 19.79
C VAL A 451 6.68 -35.30 19.75
N THR A 452 8.00 -35.19 19.58
CA THR A 452 8.97 -36.06 20.25
C THR A 452 10.29 -35.31 20.43
N ASP A 453 10.49 -34.67 21.58
CA ASP A 453 11.56 -35.13 22.46
C ASP A 453 11.49 -34.53 23.86
N ARG A 454 11.94 -35.35 24.80
CA ARG A 454 11.78 -35.23 26.25
C ARG A 454 12.67 -34.15 26.85
N ALA A 455 12.09 -33.29 27.69
CA ALA A 455 12.78 -32.74 28.85
C ALA A 455 11.82 -32.68 30.05
N LEU A 456 11.97 -33.66 30.94
CA LEU A 456 11.33 -33.71 32.24
C LEU A 456 11.98 -32.66 33.16
N ALA A 457 11.17 -31.74 33.69
CA ALA A 457 11.45 -31.07 34.94
C ALA A 457 10.15 -30.99 35.73
N GLU A 458 10.14 -31.70 36.85
CA GLU A 458 9.06 -31.80 37.83
C GLU A 458 8.68 -30.42 38.39
N LEU A 459 7.38 -30.14 38.52
CA LEU A 459 6.86 -29.53 39.74
C LEU A 459 5.40 -29.91 39.98
N ASP A 460 5.21 -30.53 41.13
CA ASP A 460 4.01 -31.04 41.79
C ASP A 460 2.91 -29.97 41.99
N LEU A 461 1.63 -30.38 41.89
CA LEU A 461 0.60 -30.28 42.95
C LEU A 461 -0.86 -30.40 42.41
N GLY A 462 -1.54 -31.49 42.78
CA GLY A 462 -2.93 -31.43 43.28
C GLY A 462 -4.11 -31.92 42.41
N ASN A 463 -4.74 -33.03 42.86
CA ASN A 463 -6.15 -33.49 42.76
C ASN A 463 -7.19 -32.51 42.14
N ASP A 464 -8.18 -32.93 41.33
CA ASP A 464 -9.26 -33.90 41.62
C ASP A 464 -10.06 -34.23 40.31
N PRO A 465 -10.75 -35.40 40.13
CA PRO A 465 -11.48 -35.74 38.90
C PRO A 465 -13.00 -35.55 39.00
N ALA A 466 -13.64 -35.07 37.92
CA ALA A 466 -15.07 -35.25 37.69
C ALA A 466 -15.38 -35.47 36.20
N GLU A 467 -16.03 -36.59 35.90
CA GLU A 467 -16.47 -37.09 34.60
C GLU A 467 -17.51 -36.19 33.91
N ILE A 468 -17.45 -36.09 32.57
CA ILE A 468 -18.63 -35.80 31.73
C ILE A 468 -18.65 -36.76 30.53
N ARG A 469 -19.80 -37.42 30.38
CA ARG A 469 -20.16 -38.45 29.40
C ARG A 469 -20.74 -37.80 28.13
N VAL A 470 -20.34 -38.29 26.96
CA VAL A 470 -20.82 -37.87 25.62
C VAL A 470 -21.86 -38.88 25.12
N GLU A 471 -22.99 -38.39 24.58
CA GLU A 471 -23.87 -39.15 23.68
C GLU A 471 -24.14 -38.34 22.40
N SER A 472 -23.94 -39.00 21.26
CA SER A 472 -24.26 -38.55 19.90
C SER A 472 -25.72 -38.88 19.53
N PRO A 473 -26.26 -38.28 18.45
CA PRO A 473 -27.17 -39.06 17.61
C PRO A 473 -26.95 -38.92 16.09
N ASP A 474 -27.52 -39.92 15.42
CA ASP A 474 -27.27 -40.42 14.08
C ASP A 474 -28.35 -39.96 13.05
N SER A 475 -27.89 -39.67 11.83
CA SER A 475 -28.40 -40.09 10.50
C SER A 475 -29.86 -39.85 9.96
N ARG A 476 -29.89 -39.14 8.79
CA ARG A 476 -30.63 -39.40 7.50
C ARG A 476 -32.16 -39.15 7.37
N PRO A 477 -32.75 -39.04 6.14
CA PRO A 477 -32.31 -38.43 4.86
C PRO A 477 -33.42 -37.59 4.12
N LEU A 478 -33.06 -37.01 2.96
CA LEU A 478 -33.83 -36.15 2.04
C LEU A 478 -34.82 -36.89 1.10
N ASN A 479 -35.97 -36.26 0.76
CA ASN A 479 -36.67 -36.48 -0.52
C ASN A 479 -37.56 -35.28 -0.96
N GLN A 480 -37.84 -35.24 -2.27
CA GLN A 480 -38.25 -34.13 -3.15
C GLN A 480 -39.73 -33.64 -3.09
N GLY A 481 -39.97 -32.43 -3.64
CA GLY A 481 -41.12 -32.17 -4.53
C GLY A 481 -41.99 -30.91 -4.27
N GLY A 482 -42.16 -30.08 -5.31
CA GLY A 482 -43.41 -29.35 -5.60
C GLY A 482 -43.51 -27.85 -5.24
N ALA A 483 -43.62 -26.99 -6.26
CA ALA A 483 -44.22 -25.64 -6.20
C ALA A 483 -45.71 -25.70 -6.63
N PRO A 484 -46.50 -24.60 -6.77
CA PRO A 484 -46.48 -23.26 -6.15
C PRO A 484 -47.88 -22.86 -5.57
N THR A 485 -48.01 -21.79 -4.77
CA THR A 485 -49.24 -20.94 -4.75
C THR A 485 -49.03 -19.61 -4.01
N ALA A 486 -49.55 -18.54 -4.61
CA ALA A 486 -49.60 -17.17 -4.11
C ALA A 486 -50.58 -16.95 -2.94
N SER A 487 -50.30 -15.99 -2.05
CA SER A 487 -51.28 -15.02 -1.55
C SER A 487 -50.64 -13.97 -0.63
N VAL A 488 -50.84 -12.70 -0.99
CA VAL A 488 -50.84 -11.49 -0.14
C VAL A 488 -52.30 -11.34 0.39
N PRO A 489 -52.72 -10.56 1.42
CA PRO A 489 -52.03 -9.58 2.31
C PRO A 489 -52.31 -9.76 3.83
N LYS A 490 -51.65 -8.97 4.69
CA LYS A 490 -52.33 -8.00 5.61
C LYS A 490 -51.35 -7.30 6.57
N THR A 491 -51.46 -5.99 6.57
CA THR A 491 -51.01 -5.01 7.58
C THR A 491 -51.48 -5.35 8.99
N VAL A 492 -50.60 -5.24 9.99
CA VAL A 492 -50.95 -4.93 11.39
C VAL A 492 -49.88 -4.00 11.98
N LEU A 493 -50.35 -2.92 12.60
CA LEU A 493 -49.60 -1.90 13.35
C LEU A 493 -49.49 -2.27 14.84
N PHE A 494 -48.66 -1.51 15.58
CA PHE A 494 -48.37 -1.49 17.04
C PHE A 494 -47.26 -2.45 17.48
N GLY A 495 -46.22 -2.07 18.23
CA GLY A 495 -45.85 -0.81 18.88
C GLY A 495 -44.90 -1.10 20.05
N ARG A 496 -43.98 -0.16 20.34
CA ARG A 496 -43.08 -0.08 21.53
C ARG A 496 -42.00 -1.19 21.59
N THR A 497 -40.76 -0.97 22.00
CA THR A 497 -40.23 -0.09 23.06
C THR A 497 -38.70 0.00 22.89
N SER A 498 -38.13 1.16 23.16
CA SER A 498 -36.68 1.39 23.26
C SER A 498 -36.07 0.58 24.42
N VAL A 499 -34.94 -0.08 24.17
CA VAL A 499 -34.00 -0.52 25.22
C VAL A 499 -32.60 -0.14 24.77
N HIS A 500 -31.94 0.64 25.62
CA HIS A 500 -30.52 0.98 25.53
C HIS A 500 -29.66 -0.28 25.43
N ALA A 501 -28.81 -0.35 24.41
CA ALA A 501 -27.60 -1.17 24.46
C ALA A 501 -26.40 -0.22 24.56
N ARG A 502 -25.88 -0.06 25.78
CA ARG A 502 -24.50 0.37 25.99
C ARG A 502 -23.60 -0.73 25.42
N GLN A 503 -22.86 -0.44 24.36
CA GLN A 503 -21.69 -1.24 24.03
C GLN A 503 -20.46 -0.55 24.62
N ASN A 504 -19.81 -1.28 25.52
CA ASN A 504 -18.53 -0.92 26.11
C ASN A 504 -17.47 -0.93 25.00
N ARG A 505 -16.91 0.24 24.70
CA ARG A 505 -15.64 0.37 24.00
C ARG A 505 -14.53 -0.07 24.96
N VAL A 506 -13.77 -1.08 24.58
CA VAL A 506 -12.53 -1.45 25.26
C VAL A 506 -11.46 -0.51 24.74
N GLU A 507 -11.11 0.51 25.53
CA GLU A 507 -9.94 1.34 25.31
C GLU A 507 -8.68 0.59 25.77
N SER A 508 -7.77 0.31 24.84
CA SER A 508 -6.42 -0.17 25.13
C SER A 508 -5.53 1.03 25.49
N THR A 509 -5.55 1.44 26.75
CA THR A 509 -4.58 2.41 27.28
C THR A 509 -3.24 1.70 27.56
N ALA A 510 -2.28 1.81 26.63
CA ALA A 510 -0.90 1.39 26.89
C ALA A 510 -0.24 2.35 27.90
N ARG A 511 -0.12 1.90 29.15
CA ARG A 511 0.57 2.61 30.23
C ARG A 511 2.09 2.62 29.98
N ARG A 512 2.65 3.80 29.70
CA ARG A 512 4.08 4.09 29.94
C ARG A 512 4.39 3.88 31.43
N ARG A 513 5.25 2.91 31.74
CA ARG A 513 5.87 2.78 33.07
C ARG A 513 7.21 3.49 33.10
N ALA A 514 7.23 4.64 33.75
CA ALA A 514 8.44 5.25 34.27
C ALA A 514 8.88 4.56 35.58
N GLY A 515 10.19 4.37 35.74
CA GLY A 515 10.89 4.00 36.96
C GLY A 515 12.37 3.86 36.60
N LYS A 516 13.35 4.48 37.25
CA LYS A 516 13.49 4.86 38.66
C LYS A 516 14.44 6.06 38.78
N ALA A 517 14.14 6.93 39.74
CA ALA A 517 15.10 7.86 40.31
C ALA A 517 15.98 7.15 41.36
N SER A 518 17.27 7.48 41.39
CA SER A 518 18.21 7.26 42.49
C SER A 518 18.98 8.57 42.72
N GLN A 519 19.10 8.96 43.98
CA GLN A 519 19.53 10.28 44.48
C GLN A 519 21.07 10.49 44.57
N SER A 520 21.45 11.78 44.51
CA SER A 520 22.57 12.46 45.23
C SER A 520 24.02 12.05 44.90
N GLN A 521 25.06 12.90 44.78
CA GLN A 521 25.40 14.29 45.15
C GLN A 521 26.49 14.84 44.17
N PRO A 522 26.81 16.15 44.18
CA PRO A 522 27.75 16.78 43.25
C PRO A 522 29.20 16.80 43.77
N SER A 523 30.18 16.72 42.87
CA SER A 523 31.58 17.03 43.16
C SER A 523 32.14 18.05 42.18
N GLU A 524 32.90 18.98 42.74
CA GLU A 524 33.50 20.18 42.17
C GLU A 524 34.56 19.92 41.08
N GLY A 525 34.67 20.88 40.15
CA GLY A 525 35.88 21.67 39.92
C GLY A 525 37.05 21.09 39.10
N LEU A 526 37.30 21.66 37.91
CA LEU A 526 38.59 22.19 37.37
C LEU A 526 38.32 22.60 35.88
N LEU A 527 38.32 23.88 35.47
CA LEU A 527 39.46 24.71 35.01
C LEU A 527 40.32 23.97 33.97
N ASP A 528 40.60 24.42 32.74
CA ASP A 528 40.88 25.76 32.17
C ASP A 528 40.82 25.66 30.61
N SER A 529 40.20 26.61 29.90
CA SER A 529 40.83 27.69 29.11
C SER A 529 41.37 27.33 27.71
N LEU A 530 40.91 28.08 26.69
CA LEU A 530 41.65 28.66 25.54
C LEU A 530 40.62 29.35 24.61
N PHE A 531 40.46 30.69 24.69
CA PHE A 531 40.97 31.70 23.73
C PHE A 531 40.58 31.44 22.25
N ALA A 532 40.16 32.38 21.41
CA ALA A 532 39.64 33.74 21.45
C ALA A 532 39.39 34.15 19.97
N ASP A 533 38.41 35.04 19.77
CA ASP A 533 38.31 36.10 18.75
C ASP A 533 38.71 35.86 17.29
N TRP A 534 37.78 36.14 16.37
CA TRP A 534 38.05 37.16 15.36
C TRP A 534 36.81 37.95 14.92
N HIS A 535 36.99 39.28 14.94
CA HIS A 535 36.07 40.36 14.56
C HIS A 535 36.06 40.62 13.05
N GLY A 536 35.00 41.30 12.58
CA GLY A 536 35.07 42.27 11.47
C GLY A 536 33.70 42.49 10.79
N GLU A 537 32.86 43.42 11.26
CA GLU A 537 32.77 44.85 10.82
C GLU A 537 32.35 45.00 9.34
N ARG A 538 31.30 45.73 8.95
CA ARG A 538 30.62 46.91 9.50
C ARG A 538 29.17 47.01 9.06
#